data_AF-A0A842ZUC8-F1
#
_entry.id   AF-A0A842ZUC8-F1
#
_cell.length_a   1.000
_cell.length_b   1.000
_cell.length_c   1.000
_cell.angle_alpha   90.00
_cell.angle_beta   90.00
_cell.angle_gamma   90.00
#
_symmetry.space_group_name_H-M   'P 1'
#
loop_
_entity.id
_entity.type
_entity.pdbx_description
1 polymer ?
#
loop_
_entity_poly.entity_id
_entity_poly.type
_entity_poly.pdbx_seq_one_letter_code
_entity_poly.pdbx_strand_id
1 'polypeptide(L)'
;MNVLITGVTGFIGAHLAHELLKKKSYDLVGTFRDTEKALMYEKQGIEMRKANLLTPDSIKDITKAVDVVVHLAGLMRFHDPWDLLYNHNVKATQTIAGDALQHGVQHFIYSIDGGNWPSNKHPRR
;
A
#
# COMPACT_ATOMS: atom_id res chain seq x y z
N MET A 1 -18.61 3.12 -0.04
CA MET A 1 -17.39 3.80 -0.54
C MET A 1 -16.28 2.77 -0.49
N ASN A 2 -15.58 2.58 -1.61
CA ASN A 2 -14.58 1.54 -1.78
C ASN A 2 -13.21 2.07 -1.38
N VAL A 3 -12.63 1.49 -0.33
CA VAL A 3 -11.35 1.93 0.22
C VAL A 3 -10.32 0.82 0.05
N LEU A 4 -9.27 1.10 -0.72
CA LEU A 4 -8.13 0.20 -0.84
C LEU A 4 -7.08 0.52 0.23
N ILE A 5 -6.66 -0.48 0.98
CA ILE A 5 -5.60 -0.38 1.98
C ILE A 5 -4.43 -1.25 1.53
N THR A 6 -3.32 -0.61 1.15
CA THR A 6 -2.07 -1.35 1.02
C THR A 6 -1.44 -1.53 2.39
N GLY A 7 -0.76 -2.66 2.62
CA GLY A 7 -0.17 -2.92 3.94
C GLY A 7 -1.22 -3.29 4.98
N VAL A 8 -2.40 -3.75 4.54
CA VAL A 8 -3.52 -4.17 5.40
C VAL A 8 -3.12 -5.27 6.39
N THR A 9 -2.14 -6.11 6.04
CA THR A 9 -1.60 -7.16 6.91
C THR A 9 -0.53 -6.66 7.89
N GLY A 10 -0.21 -5.36 7.87
CA GLY A 10 0.74 -4.72 8.77
C GLY A 10 0.06 -4.16 10.02
N PHE A 11 0.85 -3.62 10.95
CA PHE A 11 0.33 -3.14 12.24
C PHE A 11 -0.74 -2.05 12.09
N ILE A 12 -0.42 -0.94 11.42
CA ILE A 12 -1.36 0.18 11.23
C ILE A 12 -2.52 -0.22 10.31
N GLY A 13 -2.22 -0.91 9.20
CA GLY A 13 -3.22 -1.31 8.22
C GLY A 13 -4.29 -2.25 8.79
N ALA A 14 -3.90 -3.19 9.66
CA ALA A 14 -4.83 -4.11 10.30
C ALA A 14 -5.80 -3.39 11.25
N HIS A 15 -5.30 -2.45 12.06
CA HIS A 15 -6.13 -1.64 12.95
C HIS A 15 -7.06 -0.72 12.16
N LEU A 16 -6.57 -0.09 11.09
CA LEU A 16 -7.40 0.73 10.22
C LEU A 16 -8.54 -0.08 9.60
N ALA A 17 -8.23 -1.26 9.03
CA ALA A 17 -9.26 -2.13 8.45
C ALA A 17 -10.31 -2.53 9.50
N HIS A 18 -9.86 -2.92 10.70
CA HIS A 18 -10.76 -3.28 11.80
C HIS A 18 -11.71 -2.14 12.20
N GLU A 19 -11.21 -0.91 12.32
CA GLU A 19 -12.02 0.26 12.67
C GLU A 19 -12.97 0.67 11.54
N LEU A 20 -12.53 0.56 10.27
CA LEU A 20 -13.40 0.86 9.13
C LEU A 20 -14.53 -0.17 8.97
N LEU A 21 -14.27 -1.47 9.21
CA LEU A 21 -15.30 -2.51 9.18
C LEU A 21 -16.42 -2.25 10.20
N LYS A 22 -16.10 -1.71 11.39
CA LYS A 22 -17.10 -1.36 12.41
C LYS A 22 -18.09 -0.29 11.93
N LYS A 23 -17.66 0.61 11.04
CA LYS A 23 -18.48 1.72 10.56
C LYS A 23 -19.55 1.30 9.55
N LYS A 24 -19.43 0.11 8.93
CA LYS A 24 -20.39 -0.47 7.95
C LYS A 24 -20.73 0.42 6.74
N SER A 25 -20.03 1.53 6.54
CA SER A 25 -20.22 2.47 5.41
C SER A 25 -19.13 2.34 4.34
N TYR A 26 -18.16 1.44 4.56
CA TYR A 26 -17.00 1.24 3.70
C TYR A 26 -16.92 -0.20 3.25
N ASP A 27 -16.68 -0.37 1.96
CA ASP A 27 -16.29 -1.64 1.35
C ASP A 27 -14.77 -1.63 1.25
N LEU A 28 -14.12 -2.65 1.80
CA LEU A 28 -12.67 -2.66 1.93
C LEU A 28 -12.04 -3.57 0.89
N VAL A 29 -10.98 -3.05 0.28
CA VAL A 29 -10.07 -3.80 -0.58
C VAL A 29 -8.70 -3.82 0.09
N GLY A 30 -8.13 -4.99 0.30
CA GLY A 30 -6.80 -5.17 0.89
C GLY A 30 -5.80 -5.71 -0.13
N THR A 31 -4.56 -5.23 -0.10
CA THR A 31 -3.49 -5.86 -0.91
C THR A 31 -2.68 -6.86 -0.09
N PHE A 32 -2.31 -8.00 -0.68
CA PHE A 32 -1.46 -8.99 -0.03
C PHE A 32 -0.32 -9.51 -0.91
N ARG A 33 0.72 -10.03 -0.24
CA ARG A 33 1.80 -10.80 -0.87
C ARG A 33 1.70 -12.30 -0.57
N ASP A 34 1.27 -12.62 0.65
CA ASP A 34 1.18 -13.97 1.20
C ASP A 34 -0.30 -14.41 1.25
N THR A 35 -0.60 -15.51 0.55
CA THR A 35 -1.95 -16.03 0.37
C THR A 35 -2.59 -16.49 1.68
N GLU A 36 -1.81 -17.00 2.65
CA GLU A 36 -2.37 -17.48 3.91
C GLU A 36 -2.97 -16.34 4.73
N LYS A 37 -2.29 -15.17 4.72
CA LYS A 37 -2.78 -13.98 5.41
C LYS A 37 -4.04 -13.43 4.76
N ALA A 38 -4.18 -13.54 3.44
CA ALA A 38 -5.35 -13.05 2.71
C ALA A 38 -6.65 -13.71 3.19
N LEU A 39 -6.64 -15.02 3.39
CA LEU A 39 -7.81 -15.81 3.82
C LEU A 39 -8.46 -15.27 5.10
N MET A 40 -7.66 -14.73 6.04
CA MET A 40 -8.19 -14.17 7.28
C MET A 40 -8.97 -12.88 7.07
N TYR A 41 -8.60 -12.07 6.08
CA TYR A 41 -9.28 -10.82 5.75
C TYR A 41 -10.48 -11.06 4.83
N GLU A 42 -10.41 -12.02 3.92
CA GLU A 42 -11.54 -12.44 3.08
C GLU A 42 -12.71 -12.93 3.96
N LYS A 43 -12.43 -13.71 5.00
CA LYS A 43 -13.43 -14.15 5.99
C LYS A 43 -14.09 -13.00 6.77
N GLN A 44 -13.44 -11.84 6.82
CA GLN A 44 -13.98 -10.62 7.44
C GLN A 44 -14.76 -9.75 6.44
N GLY A 45 -14.93 -10.22 5.19
CA GLY A 45 -15.64 -9.50 4.14
C GLY A 45 -14.78 -8.49 3.38
N ILE A 46 -13.45 -8.59 3.47
CA ILE A 46 -12.52 -7.71 2.74
C ILE A 46 -12.14 -8.37 1.42
N GLU A 47 -12.29 -7.67 0.31
CA GLU A 47 -11.80 -8.13 -0.99
C GLU A 47 -10.27 -8.09 -0.98
N MET A 48 -9.61 -9.20 -1.31
CA MET A 48 -8.15 -9.27 -1.30
C MET A 48 -7.57 -9.32 -2.71
N ARG A 49 -6.70 -8.34 -3.04
CA ARG A 49 -5.99 -8.25 -4.32
C ARG A 49 -4.51 -8.59 -4.13
N LYS A 50 -4.00 -9.55 -4.90
CA LYS A 50 -2.58 -9.90 -4.84
C LYS A 50 -1.76 -8.79 -5.48
N ALA A 51 -0.81 -8.23 -4.73
CA ALA A 51 0.09 -7.18 -5.22
C ALA A 51 1.48 -7.32 -4.60
N ASN A 52 2.50 -7.26 -5.44
CA ASN A 52 3.89 -7.15 -5.02
C ASN A 52 4.45 -5.79 -5.46
N LEU A 53 4.85 -4.98 -4.48
CA LEU A 53 5.42 -3.65 -4.69
C LEU A 53 6.63 -3.64 -5.64
N LEU A 54 7.37 -4.74 -5.72
CA LEU A 54 8.54 -4.87 -6.60
C LEU A 54 8.21 -5.42 -7.99
N THR A 55 6.95 -5.73 -8.27
CA THR A 55 6.51 -6.29 -9.55
C THR A 55 5.42 -5.39 -10.12
N PRO A 56 5.76 -4.38 -10.95
CA PRO A 56 4.80 -3.42 -11.48
C PRO A 56 3.57 -4.06 -12.14
N ASP A 57 3.74 -5.15 -12.86
CA ASP A 57 2.63 -5.88 -13.50
C ASP A 57 1.61 -6.42 -12.50
N SER A 58 2.03 -6.71 -11.26
CA SER A 58 1.13 -7.15 -10.20
C SER A 58 0.34 -6.00 -9.55
N ILE A 59 0.68 -4.75 -9.87
CA ILE A 59 -0.01 -3.53 -9.40
C ILE A 59 -1.04 -3.07 -10.43
N LYS A 60 -0.97 -3.57 -11.67
CA LYS A 60 -1.92 -3.20 -12.70
C LYS A 60 -3.35 -3.53 -12.28
N ASP A 61 -4.23 -2.54 -12.38
CA ASP A 61 -5.65 -2.60 -12.09
C ASP A 61 -5.99 -2.88 -10.61
N ILE A 62 -5.02 -2.82 -9.68
CA ILE A 62 -5.31 -3.07 -8.27
C ILE A 62 -6.18 -1.98 -7.66
N THR A 63 -6.22 -0.78 -8.24
CA THR A 63 -7.06 0.34 -7.79
C THR A 63 -8.36 0.49 -8.58
N LYS A 64 -8.67 -0.45 -9.48
CA LYS A 64 -9.92 -0.44 -10.24
C LYS A 64 -11.13 -0.48 -9.31
N ALA A 65 -12.13 0.37 -9.60
CA ALA A 65 -13.36 0.49 -8.81
C ALA A 65 -13.12 0.85 -7.32
N VAL A 66 -12.06 1.61 -7.03
CA VAL A 66 -11.74 2.14 -5.70
C VAL A 66 -11.95 3.65 -5.69
N ASP A 67 -12.57 4.18 -4.63
CA ASP A 67 -12.76 5.62 -4.44
C ASP A 67 -11.54 6.27 -3.76
N VAL A 68 -10.97 5.56 -2.78
CA VAL A 68 -9.87 6.04 -1.93
C VAL A 68 -8.79 4.98 -1.79
N VAL A 69 -7.53 5.37 -1.99
CA VAL A 69 -6.36 4.54 -1.68
C VAL A 69 -5.71 5.05 -0.40
N VAL A 70 -5.50 4.15 0.56
CA VAL A 70 -4.68 4.37 1.76
C VAL A 70 -3.40 3.54 1.62
N HIS A 71 -2.31 4.20 1.25
CA HIS A 71 -1.03 3.58 1.01
C HIS A 71 -0.18 3.52 2.29
N LEU A 72 -0.23 2.38 2.99
CA LEU A 72 0.56 2.08 4.20
C LEU A 72 1.62 0.99 3.97
N ALA A 73 1.69 0.41 2.77
CA ALA A 73 2.72 -0.57 2.46
C ALA A 73 4.06 0.13 2.21
N GLY A 74 5.07 -0.22 3.00
CA GLY A 74 6.44 0.24 2.84
C GLY A 74 7.42 -0.67 3.59
N LEU A 75 8.69 -0.61 3.21
CA LEU A 75 9.78 -1.29 3.88
C LEU A 75 10.40 -0.36 4.93
N MET A 76 10.22 -0.70 6.21
CA MET A 76 10.78 0.03 7.36
C MET A 76 12.00 -0.72 7.92
N ARG A 77 13.08 -0.77 7.16
CA ARG A 77 14.35 -1.41 7.56
C ARG A 77 15.51 -0.45 7.34
N PHE A 78 15.78 0.41 8.31
CA PHE A 78 16.72 1.54 8.20
C PHE A 78 18.18 1.16 7.90
N HIS A 79 18.54 -0.12 7.92
CA HIS A 79 19.89 -0.61 7.65
C HIS A 79 19.99 -1.30 6.28
N ASP A 80 18.88 -1.41 5.55
CA ASP A 80 18.89 -1.98 4.21
C ASP A 80 19.52 -1.01 3.20
N PRO A 81 20.08 -1.53 2.09
CA PRO A 81 20.64 -0.69 1.02
C PRO A 81 19.63 0.34 0.50
N TRP A 82 20.13 1.54 0.18
CA TRP A 82 19.31 2.62 -0.33
C TRP A 82 18.47 2.22 -1.55
N ASP A 83 19.06 1.49 -2.51
CA ASP A 83 18.33 1.06 -3.70
C ASP A 83 17.14 0.15 -3.37
N LEU A 84 17.26 -0.69 -2.34
CA LEU A 84 16.15 -1.53 -1.89
C LEU A 84 15.04 -0.68 -1.28
N LEU A 85 15.39 0.26 -0.40
CA LEU A 85 14.43 1.21 0.20
C LEU A 85 13.78 2.09 -0.86
N TYR A 86 14.54 2.61 -1.81
CA TYR A 86 14.06 3.45 -2.91
C TYR A 86 13.09 2.69 -3.82
N ASN A 87 13.42 1.46 -4.21
CA ASN A 87 12.53 0.65 -5.05
C ASN A 87 11.23 0.31 -4.31
N HIS A 88 11.30 -0.03 -3.01
CA HIS A 88 10.12 -0.38 -2.23
C HIS A 88 9.22 0.79 -1.83
N ASN A 89 9.80 1.94 -1.51
CA ASN A 89 9.09 3.05 -0.87
C ASN A 89 8.85 4.23 -1.79
N VAL A 90 9.64 4.37 -2.87
CA VAL A 90 9.50 5.47 -3.84
C VAL A 90 8.92 4.93 -5.14
N LYS A 91 9.61 4.01 -5.81
CA LYS A 91 9.14 3.51 -7.13
C LYS A 91 7.81 2.78 -7.01
N ALA A 92 7.64 1.92 -6.00
CA ALA A 92 6.38 1.22 -5.83
C ALA A 92 5.21 2.17 -5.56
N THR A 93 5.43 3.21 -4.75
CA THR A 93 4.42 4.26 -4.51
C THR A 93 4.07 4.99 -5.79
N GLN A 94 5.05 5.33 -6.64
CA GLN A 94 4.81 5.92 -7.96
C GLN A 94 3.93 5.01 -8.83
N THR A 95 4.20 3.70 -8.84
CA THR A 95 3.39 2.74 -9.62
C THR A 95 1.94 2.69 -9.13
N ILE A 96 1.71 2.62 -7.81
CA ILE A 96 0.34 2.56 -7.26
C ILE A 96 -0.39 3.89 -7.48
N ALA A 97 0.29 5.02 -7.30
CA ALA A 97 -0.29 6.34 -7.59
C ALA A 97 -0.65 6.49 -9.08
N GLY A 98 0.18 5.94 -9.97
CA GLY A 98 -0.11 5.89 -11.41
C GLY A 98 -1.34 5.04 -11.73
N ASP A 99 -1.44 3.85 -11.14
CA ASP A 99 -2.62 2.99 -11.28
C ASP A 99 -3.89 3.68 -10.74
N ALA A 100 -3.78 4.34 -9.58
CA ALA A 100 -4.86 5.11 -8.96
C ALA A 100 -5.34 6.25 -9.86
N LEU A 101 -4.41 6.99 -10.46
CA LEU A 101 -4.71 8.07 -11.40
C LEU A 101 -5.43 7.52 -12.64
N GLN A 102 -4.96 6.40 -13.19
CA GLN A 102 -5.58 5.76 -14.36
C GLN A 102 -7.03 5.33 -14.08
N HIS A 103 -7.33 4.89 -12.86
CA HIS A 103 -8.66 4.41 -12.48
C HIS A 103 -9.57 5.50 -11.87
N GLY A 104 -9.12 6.75 -11.81
CA GLY A 104 -9.94 7.85 -11.32
C GLY A 104 -10.18 7.83 -9.80
N VAL A 105 -9.23 7.29 -9.03
CA VAL A 105 -9.26 7.35 -7.55
C VAL A 105 -9.32 8.82 -7.11
N GLN A 106 -10.27 9.14 -6.22
CA GLN A 106 -10.54 10.52 -5.80
C GLN A 106 -9.53 11.01 -4.77
N HIS A 107 -9.06 10.11 -3.90
CA HIS A 107 -8.12 10.43 -2.83
C HIS A 107 -7.02 9.38 -2.70
N PHE A 108 -5.77 9.84 -2.65
CA PHE A 108 -4.61 9.01 -2.37
C PHE A 108 -3.97 9.48 -1.05
N ILE A 109 -4.19 8.73 0.02
CA ILE A 109 -3.64 9.00 1.35
C ILE A 109 -2.36 8.18 1.49
N TYR A 110 -1.23 8.87 1.65
CA TYR A 110 0.07 8.25 1.79
C TYR A 110 0.61 8.44 3.20
N SER A 111 0.95 7.34 3.86
CA SER A 111 1.61 7.38 5.16
C SER A 111 2.47 6.14 5.33
N ILE A 112 3.75 6.29 4.99
CA ILE A 112 4.80 5.36 5.39
C ILE A 112 5.83 6.16 6.17
N ASP A 113 6.33 5.60 7.27
CA ASP A 113 7.40 6.24 8.04
C ASP A 113 8.71 6.09 7.26
N GLY A 114 9.07 7.17 6.58
CA GLY A 114 10.41 7.39 6.06
C GLY A 114 11.23 8.03 7.15
N GLY A 115 12.04 7.23 7.85
CA GLY A 115 13.18 7.77 8.57
C GLY A 115 13.93 8.69 7.61
N ASN A 116 13.80 9.99 7.82
CA ASN A 116 14.31 10.98 6.90
C ASN A 116 15.84 10.91 6.92
N TRP A 117 16.39 10.72 5.71
CA TRP A 117 17.61 11.32 5.18
C TRP A 117 18.95 11.02 5.87
N PRO A 118 19.90 10.32 5.21
CA PRO A 118 21.30 10.55 5.51
C PRO A 118 21.64 11.99 5.08
N SER A 119 21.75 12.89 6.06
CA SER A 119 22.39 14.18 5.84
C SER A 119 23.79 13.94 5.24
N ASN A 120 23.99 14.43 4.02
CA ASN A 120 25.27 14.47 3.30
C ASN A 120 25.97 13.14 2.98
N LYS A 121 25.59 12.44 1.90
CA LYS A 121 26.54 11.66 1.06
C LYS A 121 26.11 11.58 -0.42
N HIS A 122 25.98 12.72 -1.09
CA HIS A 122 26.16 12.76 -2.56
C HIS A 122 27.48 13.47 -2.86
N PRO A 123 28.42 12.87 -3.62
CA PRO A 123 29.49 13.64 -4.21
C PRO A 123 28.84 14.58 -5.23
N ARG A 124 29.02 15.89 -5.01
CA ARG A 124 28.61 16.91 -5.98
C ARG A 124 29.31 16.58 -7.30
N ARG A 125 28.52 16.43 -8.37
CA ARG A 125 29.07 16.52 -9.73
C ARG A 125 29.43 17.97 -10.02
#